data_AF-A0A6B1APY7-F1
#
_entry.id   AF-A0A6B1APY7-F1
#
_cell.length_a   1.000
_cell.length_b   1.000
_cell.length_c   1.000
_cell.angle_alpha   90.00
_cell.angle_beta   90.00
_cell.angle_gamma   90.00
#
_symmetry.space_group_name_H-M   'P 1'
#
loop_
_entity.id
_entity.type
_entity.pdbx_description
1 polymer ?
#
loop_
_entity_poly.entity_id
_entity_poly.type
_entity_poly.pdbx_seq_one_letter_code
_entity_poly.pdbx_strand_id
1 'polypeptide(L)'
;MLIRELVRTGLVAAAVVVTPLSGNAGEAGEGAVKFAFYSASWQENTRDPLRVVAFNPLDTSVRIESIDFVDIEAPGGSLELSLQLDVPAEGYAELEMEYVDLLGQGECIGETLAGDWRLVEISNYTLNPSVRNLIIENTESFRIYQCVQTVETRITEAATGASSVIREWVLYHFESLSER
;
A
#
# COMPACT_ATOMS: atom_id res chain seq x y z
N MET A 1 72.94 6.33 -44.80
CA MET A 1 71.48 6.52 -44.67
C MET A 1 70.93 5.26 -44.00
N LEU A 2 70.71 5.31 -42.68
CA LEU A 2 70.30 4.16 -41.85
C LEU A 2 68.77 3.96 -41.97
N ILE A 3 68.33 2.73 -42.22
CA ILE A 3 66.93 2.31 -42.11
C ILE A 3 66.75 1.70 -40.71
N ARG A 4 65.92 2.33 -39.88
CA ARG A 4 65.56 1.85 -38.53
C ARG A 4 64.28 1.02 -38.60
N GLU A 5 64.34 -0.17 -38.02
CA GLU A 5 63.21 -1.05 -37.75
C GLU A 5 62.25 -0.43 -36.72
N LEU A 6 60.95 -0.66 -36.92
CA LEU A 6 59.88 -0.29 -35.99
C LEU A 6 59.18 -1.57 -35.52
N VAL A 7 59.55 -2.00 -34.31
CA VAL A 7 58.91 -3.06 -33.54
C VAL A 7 57.50 -2.61 -33.15
N ARG A 8 56.46 -3.36 -33.57
CA ARG A 8 55.08 -3.17 -33.12
C ARG A 8 54.83 -4.04 -31.88
N THR A 9 54.83 -3.42 -30.71
CA THR A 9 54.38 -4.03 -29.47
C THR A 9 52.85 -4.05 -29.46
N GLY A 10 52.26 -5.25 -29.47
CA GLY A 10 50.80 -5.44 -29.38
C GLY A 10 50.31 -5.26 -27.95
N LEU A 11 49.40 -4.30 -27.75
CA LEU A 11 48.68 -4.08 -26.50
C LEU A 11 47.42 -4.97 -26.51
N VAL A 12 47.33 -5.93 -25.59
CA VAL A 12 46.12 -6.76 -25.39
C VAL A 12 45.22 -6.02 -24.39
N ALA A 13 44.07 -5.53 -24.84
CA ALA A 13 43.05 -4.95 -23.97
C ALA A 13 42.12 -6.05 -23.46
N ALA A 14 42.16 -6.31 -22.15
CA ALA A 14 41.19 -7.17 -21.47
C ALA A 14 39.87 -6.40 -21.30
N ALA A 15 38.82 -6.85 -21.98
CA ALA A 15 37.47 -6.31 -21.82
C ALA A 15 36.86 -6.88 -20.53
N VAL A 16 36.74 -6.06 -19.49
CA VAL A 16 35.94 -6.37 -18.30
C VAL A 16 34.48 -6.16 -18.67
N VAL A 17 33.75 -7.27 -18.82
CA VAL A 17 32.30 -7.24 -18.99
C VAL A 17 31.69 -6.98 -17.61
N VAL A 18 31.33 -5.73 -17.36
CA VAL A 18 30.49 -5.37 -16.21
C VAL A 18 29.05 -5.69 -16.61
N THR A 19 28.53 -6.81 -16.13
CA THR A 19 27.09 -7.09 -16.21
C THR A 19 26.37 -6.24 -15.18
N PRO A 20 25.39 -5.39 -15.57
CA PRO A 20 24.55 -4.73 -14.59
C PRO A 20 23.66 -5.80 -13.94
N LEU A 21 23.81 -5.98 -12.63
CA LEU A 21 22.81 -6.63 -11.80
C LEU A 21 21.52 -5.82 -11.92
N SER A 22 20.59 -6.30 -12.74
CA SER A 22 19.19 -5.86 -12.69
C SER A 22 18.57 -6.50 -11.46
N GLY A 23 18.72 -5.84 -10.31
CA GLY A 23 17.88 -6.11 -9.15
C GLY A 23 16.57 -5.35 -9.34
N ASN A 24 15.47 -6.07 -9.62
CA ASN A 24 14.14 -5.52 -9.39
C ASN A 24 13.93 -5.41 -7.87
N ALA A 25 14.40 -4.31 -7.28
CA ALA A 25 13.78 -3.80 -6.07
C ALA A 25 12.44 -3.19 -6.53
N GLY A 26 11.33 -3.88 -6.26
CA GLY A 26 10.01 -3.32 -6.52
C GLY A 26 9.81 -2.11 -5.62
N GLU A 27 9.84 -0.92 -6.22
CA GLU A 27 9.39 0.31 -5.56
C GLU A 27 7.91 0.13 -5.23
N ALA A 28 7.54 0.25 -3.95
CA ALA A 28 6.14 0.27 -3.55
C ALA A 28 5.50 1.50 -4.20
N GLY A 29 4.61 1.25 -5.15
CA GLY A 29 3.96 2.26 -5.97
C GLY A 29 2.49 2.45 -5.60
N GLU A 30 1.87 3.44 -6.19
CA GLU A 30 0.44 3.68 -6.10
C GLU A 30 -0.34 2.57 -6.87
N GLY A 31 -1.18 1.79 -6.20
CA GLY A 31 -1.86 0.63 -6.80
C GLY A 31 -2.93 0.99 -7.84
N ALA A 32 -3.19 0.01 -8.71
CA ALA A 32 -4.12 0.11 -9.85
C ALA A 32 -5.59 0.26 -9.42
N VAL A 33 -5.96 -0.28 -8.25
CA VAL A 33 -7.30 -0.18 -7.65
C VAL A 33 -7.16 0.52 -6.32
N LYS A 34 -8.09 1.42 -5.98
CA LYS A 34 -8.13 2.10 -4.69
C LYS A 34 -9.02 1.35 -3.73
N PHE A 35 -8.63 1.22 -2.47
CA PHE A 35 -9.48 0.64 -1.45
C PHE A 35 -9.30 1.31 -0.09
N ALA A 36 -10.34 1.20 0.72
CA ALA A 36 -10.37 1.63 2.10
C ALA A 36 -11.10 0.62 2.97
N PHE A 37 -10.59 0.42 4.17
CA PHE A 37 -11.19 -0.35 5.23
C PHE A 37 -11.80 0.58 6.28
N TYR A 38 -12.96 0.18 6.79
CA TYR A 38 -13.67 0.84 7.87
C TYR A 38 -14.19 -0.20 8.85
N SER A 39 -14.12 0.09 10.15
CA SER A 39 -14.88 -0.66 11.16
C SER A 39 -15.32 0.29 12.27
N ALA A 40 -16.57 0.17 12.71
CA ALA A 40 -17.05 0.88 13.89
C ALA A 40 -16.32 0.43 15.16
N SER A 41 -15.81 -0.81 15.19
CA SER A 41 -14.98 -1.39 16.25
C SER A 41 -13.69 -0.63 16.54
N TRP A 42 -13.25 0.27 15.66
CA TRP A 42 -12.04 1.06 15.93
C TRP A 42 -12.29 2.25 16.85
N GLN A 43 -13.56 2.60 17.06
CA GLN A 43 -13.97 3.72 17.93
C GLN A 43 -14.71 3.23 19.17
N GLU A 44 -15.19 1.99 19.15
CA GLU A 44 -15.99 1.38 20.20
C GLU A 44 -15.41 -0.01 20.51
N ASN A 45 -15.45 -0.46 21.77
CA ASN A 45 -15.01 -1.82 22.15
C ASN A 45 -16.03 -2.88 21.70
N THR A 46 -16.35 -2.89 20.41
CA THR A 46 -17.31 -3.76 19.74
C THR A 46 -16.57 -4.69 18.77
N ARG A 47 -17.32 -5.62 18.16
CA ARG A 47 -16.83 -6.51 17.10
C ARG A 47 -17.67 -6.34 15.84
N ASP A 48 -17.91 -5.08 15.50
CA ASP A 48 -18.59 -4.71 14.28
C ASP A 48 -17.79 -5.18 13.05
N PRO A 49 -18.48 -5.54 11.96
CA PRO A 49 -17.86 -5.99 10.73
C PRO A 49 -16.77 -5.05 10.19
N LEU A 50 -15.87 -5.62 9.40
CA LEU A 50 -14.97 -4.85 8.56
C LEU A 50 -15.66 -4.57 7.23
N ARG A 51 -15.77 -3.30 6.86
CA ARG A 51 -16.26 -2.88 5.55
C ARG A 51 -15.10 -2.49 4.67
N VAL A 52 -15.04 -3.07 3.48
CA VAL A 52 -14.10 -2.74 2.42
C VAL A 52 -14.85 -1.99 1.33
N VAL A 53 -14.31 -0.85 0.90
CA VAL A 53 -14.81 -0.10 -0.26
C VAL A 53 -13.69 -0.02 -1.26
N ALA A 54 -13.93 -0.41 -2.51
CA ALA A 54 -12.97 -0.36 -3.58
C ALA A 54 -13.47 0.50 -4.75
N PHE A 55 -12.54 1.17 -5.43
CA PHE A 55 -12.75 1.92 -6.65
C PHE A 55 -11.73 1.50 -7.70
N ASN A 56 -12.21 1.13 -8.86
CA ASN A 56 -11.38 0.75 -9.99
C ASN A 56 -11.38 1.87 -11.04
N PRO A 57 -10.27 2.62 -11.21
CA PRO A 57 -10.15 3.67 -12.22
C PRO A 57 -9.91 3.13 -13.65
N LEU A 58 -9.72 1.82 -13.82
CA LEU A 58 -9.45 1.21 -15.12
C LEU A 58 -10.74 1.09 -15.95
N ASP A 59 -10.57 1.01 -17.27
CA ASP A 59 -11.64 0.77 -18.24
C ASP A 59 -12.05 -0.72 -18.36
N THR A 60 -11.42 -1.59 -17.56
CA THR A 60 -11.74 -3.02 -17.46
C THR A 60 -12.15 -3.38 -16.05
N SER A 61 -13.01 -4.38 -15.90
CA SER A 61 -13.39 -4.89 -14.57
C SER A 61 -12.31 -5.80 -14.00
N VAL A 62 -12.17 -5.77 -12.68
CA VAL A 62 -11.14 -6.51 -11.95
C VAL A 62 -11.73 -7.19 -10.73
N ARG A 63 -11.12 -8.29 -10.29
CA ARG A 63 -11.41 -8.93 -9.01
C ARG A 63 -10.24 -8.72 -8.07
N ILE A 64 -10.51 -8.18 -6.88
CA ILE A 64 -9.54 -8.19 -5.77
C ILE A 64 -9.67 -9.55 -5.08
N GLU A 65 -8.65 -10.40 -5.23
CA GLU A 65 -8.63 -11.75 -4.66
C GLU A 65 -8.32 -11.70 -3.16
N SER A 66 -7.20 -11.06 -2.83
CA SER A 66 -6.69 -10.91 -1.47
C SER A 66 -5.92 -9.60 -1.28
N ILE A 67 -5.86 -9.15 -0.02
CA ILE A 67 -4.92 -8.13 0.45
C ILE A 67 -4.12 -8.72 1.60
N ASP A 68 -2.81 -8.82 1.41
CA ASP A 68 -1.88 -9.46 2.33
C ASP A 68 -1.06 -8.40 3.05
N PHE A 69 -1.22 -8.27 4.37
CA PHE A 69 -0.39 -7.38 5.18
C PHE A 69 0.96 -8.06 5.44
N VAL A 70 2.01 -7.51 4.84
CA VAL A 70 3.37 -8.06 4.89
C VAL A 70 4.22 -7.37 5.94
N ASP A 71 5.31 -8.02 6.33
CA ASP A 71 6.35 -7.48 7.23
C ASP A 71 5.79 -6.95 8.57
N ILE A 72 4.75 -7.62 9.08
CA ILE A 72 4.27 -7.42 10.45
C ILE A 72 5.45 -7.68 11.40
N GLU A 73 5.68 -6.82 12.39
CA GLU A 73 6.80 -6.89 13.34
C GLU A 73 6.83 -8.14 14.25
N ALA A 74 6.03 -9.16 13.94
CA ALA A 74 6.13 -10.50 14.48
C ALA A 74 6.89 -11.42 13.50
N PRO A 75 7.83 -12.27 13.95
CA PRO A 75 8.54 -13.20 13.06
C PRO A 75 7.56 -14.11 12.28
N GLY A 76 7.42 -13.86 10.97
CA GLY A 76 6.63 -14.69 10.06
C GLY A 76 5.11 -14.48 10.10
N GLY A 77 4.61 -13.39 10.70
CA GLY A 77 3.19 -13.04 10.61
C GLY A 77 2.89 -12.38 9.27
N SER A 78 2.12 -13.02 8.40
CA SER A 78 1.39 -12.35 7.33
C SER A 78 -0.09 -12.48 7.63
N LEU A 79 -0.85 -11.41 7.45
CA LEU A 79 -2.31 -11.45 7.59
C LEU A 79 -2.94 -11.31 6.20
N GLU A 80 -3.54 -12.40 5.72
CA GLU A 80 -4.26 -12.44 4.45
C GLU A 80 -5.74 -12.10 4.68
N LEU A 81 -6.23 -11.08 3.98
CA LEU A 81 -7.66 -10.80 3.84
C LEU A 81 -8.14 -11.34 2.49
N SER A 82 -8.90 -12.43 2.51
CA SER A 82 -9.56 -12.94 1.30
C SER A 82 -10.83 -12.13 1.03
N LEU A 83 -10.86 -11.40 -0.09
CA LEU A 83 -11.95 -10.48 -0.41
C LEU A 83 -12.88 -11.04 -1.49
N GLN A 84 -12.31 -11.60 -2.56
CA GLN A 84 -13.09 -12.08 -3.72
C GLN A 84 -14.06 -11.00 -4.26
N LEU A 85 -13.61 -9.74 -4.28
CA LEU A 85 -14.44 -8.57 -4.58
C LEU A 85 -14.34 -8.20 -6.06
N ASP A 86 -15.43 -8.36 -6.79
CA ASP A 86 -15.57 -7.89 -8.17
C ASP A 86 -15.81 -6.38 -8.20
N VAL A 87 -14.89 -5.63 -8.82
CA VAL A 87 -14.96 -4.17 -8.97
C VAL A 87 -15.15 -3.82 -10.46
N PRO A 88 -16.28 -3.18 -10.84
CA PRO A 88 -16.54 -2.84 -12.23
C PRO A 88 -15.54 -1.80 -12.76
N ALA A 89 -15.39 -1.73 -14.08
CA ALA A 89 -14.64 -0.66 -14.74
C ALA A 89 -15.18 0.72 -14.33
N GLU A 90 -14.29 1.68 -14.05
CA GLU A 90 -14.61 3.06 -13.65
C GLU A 90 -15.66 3.15 -12.53
N GLY A 91 -15.70 2.17 -11.62
CA GLY A 91 -16.79 2.02 -10.66
C GLY A 91 -16.36 1.52 -9.28
N TYR A 92 -17.35 1.46 -8.40
CA TYR A 92 -17.18 1.10 -6.99
C TYR A 92 -17.77 -0.27 -6.68
N ALA A 93 -17.19 -0.93 -5.69
CA ALA A 93 -17.77 -2.10 -5.04
C ALA A 93 -17.50 -2.06 -3.54
N GLU A 94 -18.33 -2.76 -2.78
CA GLU A 94 -18.17 -2.88 -1.33
C GLU A 94 -18.36 -4.32 -0.87
N LEU A 95 -17.66 -4.67 0.20
CA LEU A 95 -17.76 -5.94 0.89
C LEU A 95 -17.84 -5.69 2.39
N GLU A 96 -18.78 -6.36 3.05
CA GLU A 96 -18.80 -6.46 4.50
C GLU A 96 -18.34 -7.87 4.89
N MET A 97 -17.39 -7.95 5.82
CA MET A 97 -16.82 -9.21 6.28
C MET A 97 -16.71 -9.24 7.81
N GLU A 98 -16.52 -10.44 8.37
CA GLU A 98 -16.30 -10.57 9.82
C GLU A 98 -15.13 -9.69 10.27
N TYR A 99 -15.19 -9.23 11.52
CA TYR A 99 -14.14 -8.40 12.08
C TYR A 99 -12.80 -9.14 12.06
N VAL A 100 -11.81 -8.51 11.44
CA VAL A 100 -10.41 -8.93 11.47
C VAL A 100 -9.59 -7.85 12.16
N ASP A 101 -8.74 -8.25 13.10
CA ASP A 101 -7.85 -7.34 13.80
C ASP A 101 -6.68 -6.92 12.88
N LEU A 102 -6.80 -5.70 12.34
CA LEU A 102 -5.75 -5.03 11.56
C LEU A 102 -4.85 -4.16 12.45
N LEU A 103 -5.13 -4.06 13.75
CA LEU A 103 -4.49 -3.11 14.68
C LEU A 103 -3.35 -3.72 15.47
N GLY A 104 -3.33 -5.05 15.63
CA GLY A 104 -2.27 -5.76 16.34
C GLY A 104 -0.89 -5.74 15.67
N GLN A 105 -0.68 -4.89 14.66
CA GLN A 105 0.47 -4.91 13.77
C GLN A 105 1.31 -3.63 13.93
N GLY A 106 2.60 -3.75 14.26
CA GLY A 106 3.59 -2.66 14.17
C GLY A 106 3.63 -1.64 15.31
N GLU A 107 4.85 -1.22 15.68
CA GLU A 107 5.16 -0.25 16.75
C GLU A 107 4.39 1.06 16.57
N CYS A 108 4.38 1.64 15.36
CA CYS A 108 3.68 2.90 15.09
C CYS A 108 2.19 2.86 15.45
N ILE A 109 1.49 1.78 15.07
CA ILE A 109 0.06 1.63 15.33
C ILE A 109 -0.18 1.43 16.82
N GLY A 110 0.62 0.57 17.47
CA GLY A 110 0.54 0.33 18.90
C GLY A 110 0.78 1.58 19.74
N GLU A 111 1.82 2.36 19.44
CA GLU A 111 2.12 3.62 20.12
C GLU A 111 1.03 4.67 19.90
N THR A 112 0.49 4.76 18.68
CA THR A 112 -0.56 5.72 18.36
C THR A 112 -1.86 5.40 19.10
N LEU A 113 -2.26 4.12 19.13
CA LEU A 113 -3.43 3.64 19.87
C LEU A 113 -3.27 3.74 21.40
N ALA A 114 -2.04 3.78 21.90
CA ALA A 114 -1.76 4.04 23.32
C ALA A 114 -1.95 5.52 23.72
N GLY A 115 -2.00 6.43 22.75
CA GLY A 115 -2.39 7.82 22.95
C GLY A 115 -3.87 8.08 22.68
N ASP A 116 -4.29 9.34 22.78
CA ASP A 116 -5.69 9.77 22.52
C ASP A 116 -5.99 9.94 21.01
N TRP A 117 -5.58 8.96 20.21
CA TRP A 117 -5.79 8.92 18.77
C TRP A 117 -6.84 7.88 18.39
N ARG A 118 -7.69 8.24 17.43
CA ARG A 118 -8.76 7.39 16.93
C ARG A 118 -8.49 7.00 15.48
N LEU A 119 -8.44 5.70 15.19
CA LEU A 119 -8.35 5.23 13.82
C LEU A 119 -9.69 5.43 13.10
N VAL A 120 -9.66 5.98 11.90
CA VAL A 120 -10.86 6.32 11.11
C VAL A 120 -10.92 5.54 9.80
N GLU A 121 -9.77 5.25 9.20
CA GLU A 121 -9.66 4.61 7.89
C GLU A 121 -8.31 3.92 7.74
N ILE A 122 -8.26 2.79 7.03
CA ILE A 122 -7.01 2.23 6.49
C ILE A 122 -7.15 2.20 4.96
N SER A 123 -6.28 2.85 4.20
CA SER A 123 -6.45 2.94 2.74
C SER A 123 -5.15 3.04 1.96
N ASN A 124 -5.16 2.62 0.70
CA ASN A 124 -3.98 2.65 -0.19
C ASN A 124 -3.88 3.94 -1.04
N TYR A 125 -4.65 4.97 -0.68
CA TYR A 125 -4.60 6.26 -1.34
C TYR A 125 -4.43 7.36 -0.30
N THR A 126 -3.72 8.42 -0.70
CA THR A 126 -3.59 9.60 0.14
C THR A 126 -4.94 10.28 0.26
N LEU A 127 -5.52 10.26 1.46
CA LEU A 127 -6.60 11.16 1.82
C LEU A 127 -6.06 12.60 1.73
N ASN A 128 -6.33 13.30 0.62
CA ASN A 128 -6.10 14.74 0.59
C ASN A 128 -7.18 15.40 1.46
N PRO A 129 -6.81 16.01 2.61
CA PRO A 129 -7.78 16.64 3.52
C PRO A 129 -8.57 17.77 2.86
N SER A 130 -8.08 18.31 1.73
CA SER A 130 -8.76 19.35 0.94
C SER A 130 -9.94 18.82 0.09
N VAL A 131 -10.05 17.49 -0.09
CA VAL A 131 -11.02 16.84 -1.01
C VAL A 131 -12.22 16.27 -0.27
N ARG A 132 -12.10 15.99 1.04
CA ARG A 132 -13.28 16.06 1.90
C ARG A 132 -13.65 17.55 1.91
N ASN A 133 -14.92 17.88 1.76
CA ASN A 133 -15.45 19.25 1.84
C ASN A 133 -15.30 19.88 3.25
N LEU A 134 -14.22 19.53 3.96
CA LEU A 134 -13.67 20.17 5.13
C LEU A 134 -13.08 21.50 4.65
N ILE A 135 -13.96 22.47 4.39
CA ILE A 135 -13.57 23.84 4.68
C ILE A 135 -13.13 23.80 6.14
N ILE A 136 -11.84 24.03 6.41
CA ILE A 136 -11.32 24.23 7.78
C ILE A 136 -11.83 25.61 8.23
N GLU A 137 -13.14 25.74 8.34
CA GLU A 137 -13.85 26.89 8.86
C GLU A 137 -13.84 26.72 10.39
N ASN A 138 -12.75 27.17 10.99
CA ASN A 138 -12.62 27.52 12.40
C ASN A 138 -13.29 26.55 13.40
N THR A 139 -12.71 25.36 13.57
CA THR A 139 -13.05 24.43 14.65
C THR A 139 -11.77 23.91 15.29
N GLU A 140 -11.84 23.62 16.58
CA GLU A 140 -10.71 23.28 17.46
C GLU A 140 -9.76 22.27 16.79
N SER A 141 -8.45 22.55 16.80
CA SER A 141 -7.49 21.93 15.87
C SER A 141 -7.52 20.40 15.92
N PHE A 142 -8.11 19.74 14.92
CA PHE A 142 -7.95 18.30 14.77
C PHE A 142 -6.54 18.02 14.24
N ARG A 143 -5.90 16.98 14.76
CA ARG A 143 -4.59 16.52 14.25
C ARG A 143 -4.79 15.24 13.48
N ILE A 144 -4.02 15.07 12.41
CA ILE A 144 -3.97 13.85 11.60
C ILE A 144 -2.60 13.21 11.84
N TYR A 145 -2.60 11.91 12.09
CA TYR A 145 -1.40 11.08 12.17
C TYR A 145 -1.58 9.86 11.26
N GLN A 146 -0.50 9.44 10.60
CA GLN A 146 -0.53 8.34 9.65
C GLN A 146 0.59 7.35 9.91
N CYS A 147 0.24 6.09 10.14
CA CYS A 147 1.18 4.98 10.07
C CYS A 147 1.14 4.34 8.68
N VAL A 148 2.28 3.86 8.20
CA VAL A 148 2.39 3.23 6.88
C VAL A 148 2.69 1.75 7.08
N GLN A 149 1.98 0.90 6.34
CA GLN A 149 2.30 -0.52 6.24
C GLN A 149 2.36 -0.94 4.78
N THR A 150 3.17 -1.95 4.48
CA THR A 150 3.20 -2.54 3.14
C THR A 150 2.18 -3.66 3.05
N VAL A 151 1.49 -3.73 1.92
CA VAL A 151 0.59 -4.83 1.57
C VAL A 151 0.94 -5.39 0.20
N GLU A 152 0.53 -6.63 -0.04
CA GLU A 152 0.48 -7.24 -1.36
C GLU A 152 -0.98 -7.46 -1.76
N THR A 153 -1.42 -6.80 -2.81
CA THR A 153 -2.78 -6.90 -3.34
C THR A 153 -2.78 -7.82 -4.55
N ARG A 154 -3.53 -8.91 -4.49
CA ARG A 154 -3.70 -9.82 -5.62
C ARG A 154 -4.96 -9.45 -6.41
N ILE A 155 -4.79 -9.20 -7.70
CA ILE A 155 -5.87 -8.76 -8.60
C ILE A 155 -5.92 -9.67 -9.82
N THR A 156 -7.13 -9.97 -10.28
CA THR A 156 -7.38 -10.68 -11.54
C THR A 156 -8.20 -9.80 -12.48
N GLU A 157 -7.73 -9.55 -13.70
CA GLU A 157 -8.51 -8.87 -14.72
C GLU A 157 -9.63 -9.78 -15.26
N ALA A 158 -10.87 -9.28 -15.31
CA ALA A 158 -12.02 -10.09 -15.71
C ALA A 158 -11.99 -10.48 -17.20
N ALA A 159 -11.43 -9.62 -18.06
CA ALA A 159 -11.43 -9.81 -19.51
C ALA A 159 -10.40 -10.85 -19.98
N THR A 160 -9.22 -10.87 -19.35
CA THR A 160 -8.07 -11.68 -19.75
C THR A 160 -7.84 -12.88 -18.82
N GLY A 161 -8.36 -12.82 -17.59
CA GLY A 161 -8.01 -13.75 -16.52
C GLY A 161 -6.57 -13.59 -16.04
N ALA A 162 -5.87 -12.53 -16.45
CA ALA A 162 -4.50 -12.26 -16.03
C ALA A 162 -4.49 -11.88 -14.55
N SER A 163 -3.67 -12.57 -13.77
CA SER A 163 -3.47 -12.27 -12.35
C SER A 163 -2.17 -11.51 -12.15
N SER A 164 -2.21 -10.50 -11.29
CA SER A 164 -1.05 -9.71 -10.87
C SER A 164 -1.05 -9.57 -9.35
N VAL A 165 0.15 -9.40 -8.79
CA VAL A 165 0.36 -9.05 -7.40
C VAL A 165 1.03 -7.68 -7.38
N ILE A 166 0.42 -6.75 -6.66
CA ILE A 166 0.89 -5.37 -6.55
C ILE A 166 1.35 -5.17 -5.11
N ARG A 167 2.62 -4.78 -4.94
CA ARG A 167 3.16 -4.40 -3.64
C ARG A 167 3.01 -2.89 -3.47
N GLU A 168 2.24 -2.48 -2.47
CA GLU A 168 1.86 -1.08 -2.27
C GLU A 168 1.78 -0.74 -0.78
N TRP A 169 1.61 0.54 -0.49
CA TRP A 169 1.43 1.02 0.89
C TRP A 169 -0.03 1.23 1.22
N VAL A 170 -0.38 0.92 2.46
CA VAL A 170 -1.62 1.38 3.11
C VAL A 170 -1.28 2.34 4.23
N LEU A 171 -2.14 3.33 4.38
CA LEU A 171 -2.06 4.37 5.39
C LEU A 171 -3.13 4.10 6.45
N TYR A 172 -2.71 3.95 7.70
CA TYR A 172 -3.60 3.97 8.85
C TYR A 172 -3.82 5.42 9.25
N HIS A 173 -5.03 5.93 9.05
CA HIS A 173 -5.37 7.33 9.29
C HIS A 173 -6.01 7.51 10.67
N PHE A 174 -5.27 8.20 11.54
CA PHE A 174 -5.69 8.53 12.88
C PHE A 174 -6.05 10.00 13.02
N GLU A 175 -7.08 10.27 13.82
CA GLU A 175 -7.52 11.62 14.17
C GLU A 175 -7.53 11.77 15.69
N SER A 176 -7.09 12.93 16.18
CA SER A 176 -7.31 13.34 17.57
C SER A 176 -7.99 14.70 17.60
N LEU A 177 -8.85 14.87 18.60
CA LEU A 177 -9.31 16.19 19.00
C LEU A 177 -8.17 16.85 19.77
N SER A 178 -7.78 18.08 19.44
CA SER A 178 -6.90 18.82 20.34
C SER A 178 -7.67 19.07 21.63
N GLU A 179 -7.19 18.47 22.72
CA GLU A 179 -7.59 18.88 24.04
C GLU A 179 -7.27 20.37 24.24
N ARG A 180 -8.16 21.05 24.96
CA ARG A 180 -7.97 22.42 25.45
C ARG A 180 -7.52 22.38 26.90
#